data_AF-A0A4Y2RCM3-F1
#
_entry.id   AF-A0A4Y2RCM3-F1
#
_cell.length_a   1.000
_cell.length_b   1.000
_cell.length_c   1.000
_cell.angle_alpha   90.00
_cell.angle_beta   90.00
_cell.angle_gamma   90.00
#
_symmetry.space_group_name_H-M   'P 1'
#
loop_
_entity.id
_entity.type
_entity.pdbx_description
1 polymer ?
#
loop_
_entity_poly.entity_id
_entity_poly.type
_entity_poly.pdbx_seq_one_letter_code
_entity_poly.pdbx_strand_id
1 'polypeptide(L)'
;MRDSAFILEVTIEALGCNIDEFPISKTSIQRIRTEKRKERAENIKIDFQNEAPDVVTLHWDGKLLPALSARKSKEERLPIVISYGLKKQLIAVPRLGNSTGEEQSQAVWKAILD
;
A
#
# COMPACT_ATOMS: atom_id res chain seq x y z
N MET A 1 6.36 -18.47 3.67
CA MET A 1 5.65 -17.42 4.44
C MET A 1 5.78 -17.79 5.92
N ARG A 2 6.51 -17.04 6.75
CA ARG A 2 6.61 -17.36 8.19
C ARG A 2 5.25 -17.14 8.85
N ASP A 3 4.83 -18.06 9.70
CA ASP A 3 3.58 -17.90 10.46
C ASP A 3 3.75 -16.73 11.44
N SER A 4 2.96 -15.69 11.29
CA SER A 4 3.06 -14.50 12.14
C SER A 4 2.64 -14.75 13.57
N ALA A 5 1.79 -15.75 13.83
CA ALA A 5 1.44 -16.15 15.18
C ALA A 5 2.67 -16.70 15.90
N PHE A 6 3.40 -17.62 15.24
CA PHE A 6 4.64 -18.18 15.76
C PHE A 6 5.69 -17.13 16.12
N ILE A 7 5.89 -16.10 15.27
CA ILE A 7 6.83 -15.02 15.58
C ILE A 7 6.41 -14.27 16.86
N LEU A 8 5.11 -14.03 17.05
CA LEU A 8 4.61 -13.34 18.23
C LEU A 8 4.74 -14.20 19.48
N GLU A 9 4.42 -15.49 19.41
CA GLU A 9 4.59 -16.46 20.51
C GLU A 9 6.05 -16.49 20.99
N VAL A 10 7.00 -16.71 20.09
CA VAL A 10 8.43 -16.73 20.43
C VAL A 10 8.89 -15.38 21.01
N THR A 11 8.34 -14.26 20.54
CA THR A 11 8.67 -12.93 21.08
C THR A 11 8.13 -12.76 22.49
N ILE A 12 6.90 -13.23 22.77
CA ILE A 12 6.26 -13.16 24.09
C ILE A 12 7.03 -14.03 25.10
N GLU A 13 7.41 -15.25 24.72
CA GLU A 13 8.26 -16.12 25.54
C GLU A 13 9.62 -15.47 25.82
N ALA A 14 10.27 -14.88 24.81
CA ALA A 14 11.55 -14.21 24.99
C ALA A 14 11.48 -12.98 25.91
N LEU A 15 10.31 -12.35 26.01
CA LEU A 15 10.04 -11.25 26.94
C LEU A 15 9.68 -11.75 28.36
N GLY A 16 9.61 -13.08 28.57
CA GLY A 16 9.25 -13.69 29.85
C GLY A 16 7.76 -13.61 30.18
N CYS A 17 6.92 -13.33 29.18
CA CYS A 17 5.47 -13.24 29.33
C CYS A 17 4.82 -14.61 29.12
N ASN A 18 3.71 -14.87 29.81
CA ASN A 18 2.92 -16.08 29.60
C ASN A 18 2.13 -15.98 28.29
N ILE A 19 2.31 -16.92 27.36
CA ILE A 19 1.60 -16.94 26.07
C ILE A 19 0.09 -17.09 26.26
N ASP A 20 -0.37 -17.82 27.28
CA ASP A 20 -1.80 -18.08 27.51
C ASP A 20 -2.59 -16.81 27.84
N GLU A 21 -1.90 -15.73 28.25
CA GLU A 21 -2.49 -14.41 28.49
C GLU A 21 -2.76 -13.62 27.21
N PHE A 22 -2.18 -14.04 26.08
CA PHE A 22 -2.30 -13.39 24.78
C PHE A 22 -3.09 -14.27 23.80
N PRO A 23 -4.39 -14.00 23.58
CA PRO A 23 -5.14 -14.71 22.55
C PRO A 23 -4.66 -14.29 21.14
N ILE A 24 -3.70 -15.05 20.59
CA ILE A 24 -3.09 -14.80 19.28
C ILE A 24 -3.91 -15.51 18.20
N SER A 25 -4.64 -14.76 17.38
CA SER A 25 -5.34 -15.30 16.22
C SER A 25 -4.82 -14.71 14.91
N LYS A 26 -4.73 -15.54 13.87
CA LYS A 26 -4.29 -15.12 12.53
C LYS A 26 -5.17 -14.00 11.97
N THR A 27 -6.48 -14.07 12.22
CA THR A 27 -7.46 -13.08 11.77
C THR A 27 -7.27 -11.74 12.48
N SER A 28 -7.06 -11.74 13.81
CA SER A 28 -6.77 -10.53 14.57
C SER A 28 -5.46 -9.87 14.13
N ILE A 29 -4.40 -10.65 13.92
CA ILE A 29 -3.12 -10.15 13.39
C ILE A 29 -3.32 -9.51 12.01
N GLN A 30 -4.07 -10.17 11.12
CA GLN A 30 -4.33 -9.64 9.78
C GLN A 30 -5.10 -8.33 9.82
N ARG A 31 -6.13 -8.23 10.67
CA ARG A 31 -6.94 -7.01 10.86
C ARG A 31 -6.07 -5.86 11.35
N ILE A 32 -5.35 -6.06 12.46
CA ILE A 32 -4.47 -5.03 13.06
C ILE A 32 -3.40 -4.58 12.06
N ARG A 33 -2.79 -5.51 11.31
CA ARG A 33 -1.81 -5.16 10.28
C ARG A 33 -2.43 -4.34 9.15
N THR A 34 -3.67 -4.62 8.76
CA THR A 34 -4.37 -3.85 7.74
C THR A 34 -4.64 -2.43 8.23
N GLU A 35 -5.13 -2.30 9.46
CA GLU A 35 -5.37 -0.99 10.11
C GLU A 35 -4.08 -0.18 10.21
N LYS A 36 -3.00 -0.77 10.75
CA LYS A 36 -1.70 -0.09 10.89
C LYS A 36 -1.07 0.30 9.55
N ARG A 37 -1.27 -0.50 8.49
CA ARG A 37 -0.83 -0.12 7.14
C ARG A 37 -1.63 1.05 6.58
N LYS A 38 -2.95 1.08 6.84
CA LYS A 38 -3.81 2.20 6.43
C LYS A 38 -3.39 3.50 7.13
N GLU A 39 -3.26 3.46 8.45
CA GLU A 39 -2.78 4.58 9.28
C GLU A 39 -1.42 5.10 8.78
N ARG A 40 -0.47 4.19 8.55
CA ARG A 40 0.86 4.57 8.03
C ARG A 40 0.78 5.21 6.65
N ALA A 41 -0.06 4.70 5.75
CA ALA A 41 -0.24 5.27 4.43
C ALA A 41 -0.84 6.67 4.48
N GLU A 42 -1.81 6.90 5.36
CA GLU A 42 -2.41 8.22 5.61
C GLU A 42 -1.38 9.21 6.16
N ASN A 43 -0.58 8.81 7.16
CA ASN A 43 0.48 9.67 7.71
C ASN A 43 1.52 10.05 6.66
N ILE A 44 1.98 9.09 5.85
CA ILE A 44 2.92 9.36 4.75
C ILE A 44 2.31 10.35 3.74
N LYS A 45 1.03 10.22 3.43
CA LYS A 45 0.32 11.14 2.52
C LYS A 45 0.27 12.55 3.08
N ILE A 46 -0.12 12.70 4.36
CA ILE A 46 -0.23 13.99 5.05
C ILE A 46 1.14 14.68 5.13
N ASP A 47 2.17 13.96 5.57
CA ASP A 47 3.53 14.47 5.67
C ASP A 47 4.03 15.01 4.32
N PHE A 48 3.77 14.27 3.24
CA PHE A 48 4.13 14.70 1.90
C PHE A 48 3.38 15.96 1.46
N GLN A 49 2.06 16.03 1.71
CA GLN A 49 1.21 17.17 1.34
C GLN A 49 1.59 18.45 2.09
N ASN A 50 1.93 18.36 3.37
CA ASN A 50 2.33 19.50 4.19
C ASN A 50 3.60 20.19 3.68
N GLU A 51 4.47 19.45 3.00
CA GLU A 51 5.75 19.94 2.49
C GLU A 51 5.74 20.16 0.97
N ALA A 52 4.64 19.82 0.29
CA ALA A 52 4.55 19.88 -1.16
C ALA A 52 4.43 21.32 -1.67
N PRO A 53 5.22 21.71 -2.69
CA PRO A 53 5.07 23.01 -3.34
C PRO A 53 3.82 23.05 -4.23
N ASP A 54 3.41 24.25 -4.64
CA ASP A 54 2.27 24.48 -5.54
C ASP A 54 2.41 23.76 -6.89
N VAL A 55 3.65 23.52 -7.34
CA VAL A 55 3.96 22.86 -8.61
C VAL A 55 4.83 21.64 -8.37
N VAL A 56 4.37 20.49 -8.86
CA VAL A 56 5.06 19.19 -8.74
C VAL A 56 5.13 18.50 -10.10
N THR A 57 6.07 17.56 -10.26
CA THR A 57 6.13 16.71 -11.45
C THR A 57 5.40 15.40 -11.18
N LEU A 58 4.49 15.01 -12.06
CA LEU A 58 3.74 13.76 -11.99
C LEU A 58 4.29 12.76 -13.01
N HIS A 59 4.57 11.55 -12.56
CA HIS A 59 5.09 10.43 -13.34
C HIS A 59 4.10 9.28 -13.27
N TRP A 60 3.75 8.69 -14.39
CA TRP A 60 2.98 7.46 -14.45
C TRP A 60 3.48 6.58 -15.58
N ASP A 61 3.56 5.28 -15.32
CA ASP A 61 3.86 4.29 -16.34
C ASP A 61 3.18 2.98 -15.99
N GLY A 62 2.64 2.31 -17.01
CA GLY A 62 1.87 1.09 -16.85
C GLY A 62 2.78 -0.12 -16.59
N LYS A 63 2.31 -1.06 -15.75
CA LYS A 63 2.96 -2.35 -15.59
C LYS A 63 1.95 -3.49 -15.49
N LEU A 64 2.12 -4.49 -16.35
CA LEU A 64 1.45 -5.78 -16.23
C LEU A 64 2.02 -6.57 -15.05
N LEU A 65 1.19 -6.82 -14.03
CA LEU A 65 1.53 -7.64 -12.87
C LEU A 65 0.70 -8.93 -12.84
N PRO A 66 1.19 -10.02 -12.20
CA PRO A 66 0.38 -11.20 -11.95
C PRO A 66 -0.87 -10.81 -11.15
N ALA A 67 -2.05 -11.25 -11.61
CA ALA A 67 -3.25 -10.94 -10.86
C ALA A 67 -3.36 -11.82 -9.61
N LEU A 68 -3.87 -11.24 -8.52
CA LEU A 68 -4.14 -11.98 -7.29
C LEU A 68 -5.29 -13.00 -7.43
N SER A 69 -6.08 -12.88 -8.51
CA SER A 69 -7.22 -13.75 -8.77
C SER A 69 -6.81 -14.94 -9.63
N ALA A 70 -7.20 -16.15 -9.23
CA ALA A 70 -6.98 -17.37 -10.04
C ALA A 70 -7.61 -17.32 -11.45
N ARG A 71 -8.58 -16.43 -11.70
CA ARG A 71 -9.29 -16.29 -12.98
C ARG A 71 -8.55 -15.47 -14.04
N LYS A 72 -7.54 -14.69 -13.66
CA LYS A 72 -6.78 -13.83 -14.58
C LYS A 72 -5.30 -14.08 -14.35
N SER A 73 -4.52 -14.21 -15.41
CA SER A 73 -3.06 -14.41 -15.28
C SER A 73 -2.32 -13.11 -14.98
N LYS A 74 -2.79 -11.99 -15.55
CA LYS A 74 -2.19 -10.67 -15.39
C LYS A 74 -3.24 -9.58 -15.24
N GLU A 75 -2.83 -8.48 -14.64
CA GLU A 75 -3.59 -7.24 -14.52
C GLU A 75 -2.67 -6.04 -14.70
N GLU A 76 -3.17 -5.03 -15.41
CA GLU A 76 -2.48 -3.76 -15.53
C GLU A 76 -2.59 -2.99 -14.21
N ARG A 77 -1.45 -2.48 -13.77
CA ARG A 77 -1.34 -1.55 -12.64
C ARG A 77 -0.62 -0.31 -13.12
N LEU A 78 -1.14 0.85 -12.75
CA LEU A 78 -0.56 2.13 -13.11
C LEU A 78 -0.01 2.83 -11.85
N PRO A 79 1.27 2.61 -11.48
CA PRO A 79 1.93 3.43 -10.49
C PRO A 79 1.88 4.91 -10.88
N ILE A 80 1.36 5.74 -9.98
CA ILE A 80 1.33 7.19 -10.12
C ILE A 80 2.19 7.79 -9.01
N VAL A 81 3.23 8.51 -9.41
CA VAL A 81 4.25 9.06 -8.52
C VAL A 81 4.32 10.56 -8.71
N ILE A 82 4.35 11.30 -7.61
CA ILE A 82 4.65 12.74 -7.62
C ILE A 82 6.08 12.94 -7.11
N SER A 83 6.80 13.86 -7.72
CA SER A 83 8.13 14.27 -7.27
C SER A 83 8.29 15.78 -7.23
N TYR A 84 9.02 16.28 -6.24
CA TYR A 84 9.52 17.64 -6.18
C TYR A 84 10.85 17.66 -5.43
N GLY A 85 11.81 18.47 -5.89
CA GLY A 85 13.18 18.46 -5.34
C GLY A 85 13.77 17.05 -5.33
N LEU A 86 14.19 16.58 -4.15
CA LEU A 86 14.72 15.22 -3.93
C LEU A 86 13.66 14.24 -3.38
N LYS A 87 12.40 14.67 -3.24
CA LYS A 87 11.31 13.86 -2.67
C LYS A 87 10.50 13.21 -3.78
N LYS A 88 10.03 11.98 -3.52
CA LYS A 88 9.16 11.21 -4.41
C LYS A 88 8.14 10.48 -3.56
N GLN A 89 6.88 10.50 -3.98
CA GLN A 89 5.78 9.83 -3.29
C GLN A 89 4.92 9.07 -4.29
N LEU A 90 4.69 7.79 -4.01
CA LEU A 90 3.68 7.00 -4.70
C LEU A 90 2.31 7.39 -4.14
N ILE A 91 1.44 7.95 -4.97
CA ILE A 91 0.12 8.42 -4.53
C ILE A 91 -0.97 7.38 -4.77
N ALA A 92 -0.84 6.58 -5.85
CA ALA A 92 -1.80 5.53 -6.16
C ALA A 92 -1.19 4.46 -7.07
N VAL A 93 -1.80 3.27 -7.05
CA VAL A 93 -1.52 2.17 -7.99
C VAL A 93 -2.84 1.57 -8.50
N PRO A 94 -3.67 2.36 -9.20
CA PRO A 94 -4.95 1.87 -9.70
C PRO A 94 -4.78 0.65 -10.60
N ARG A 95 -5.76 -0.25 -10.49
CA ARG A 95 -5.98 -1.31 -11.47
C ARG A 95 -6.65 -0.71 -12.69
N LEU A 96 -6.12 -0.98 -13.87
CA LEU A 96 -6.79 -0.63 -15.11
C LEU A 96 -7.52 -1.86 -15.69
N GLY A 97 -8.71 -1.61 -16.23
CA GLY A 97 -9.44 -2.55 -17.06
C GLY A 97 -8.77 -2.71 -18.41
N ASN A 98 -8.40 -1.58 -19.03
CA ASN A 98 -7.63 -1.49 -20.26
C ASN A 98 -6.51 -0.44 -20.13
N SER A 99 -5.42 -0.62 -20.85
CA SER A 99 -4.27 0.31 -20.81
C SER A 99 -4.42 1.50 -21.76
N THR A 100 -5.64 1.90 -22.12
CA THR A 100 -5.86 3.03 -23.05
C THR A 100 -5.39 4.34 -22.42
N GLY A 101 -4.95 5.28 -23.26
CA GLY A 101 -4.52 6.60 -22.77
C GLY A 101 -5.63 7.31 -21.98
N GLU A 102 -6.89 7.16 -22.39
CA GLU A 102 -8.05 7.74 -21.68
C GLU A 102 -8.20 7.17 -20.27
N GLU A 103 -8.17 5.84 -20.10
CA GLU A 103 -8.34 5.21 -18.80
C GLU A 103 -7.17 5.53 -17.87
N GLN A 104 -5.95 5.59 -18.40
CA GLN A 104 -4.79 6.07 -17.65
C GLN A 104 -4.94 7.53 -17.21
N SER A 105 -5.40 8.41 -18.11
CA SER A 105 -5.62 9.84 -17.82
C SER A 105 -6.65 10.03 -16.70
N GLN A 106 -7.76 9.29 -16.76
CA GLN A 106 -8.80 9.31 -15.73
C GLN A 106 -8.29 8.80 -14.38
N ALA A 107 -7.49 7.73 -14.40
CA ALA A 107 -6.88 7.17 -13.20
C ALA A 107 -5.90 8.16 -12.54
N VAL A 108 -5.10 8.86 -13.35
CA VAL A 108 -4.21 9.95 -12.90
C VAL A 108 -5.01 11.09 -12.30
N TRP A 109 -6.02 11.59 -13.01
CA TRP A 109 -6.87 12.68 -12.54
C TRP A 109 -7.52 12.37 -11.19
N LYS A 110 -8.09 11.16 -11.06
CA LYS A 110 -8.70 10.71 -9.80
C LYS A 110 -7.68 10.64 -8.66
N ALA A 111 -6.49 10.12 -8.91
CA ALA A 111 -5.44 10.01 -7.89
C ALA A 111 -4.96 11.37 -7.36
N ILE A 112 -5.05 12.44 -8.16
CA ILE A 112 -4.71 13.80 -7.74
C ILE A 112 -5.80 14.43 -6.87
N LEU A 113 -7.07 14.08 -7.12
CA LEU A 113 -8.22 14.64 -6.40
C LEU A 113 -8.52 13.93 -5.07
N ASP A 114 -8.16 12.65 -4.94
CA ASP A 114 -8.33 11.84 -3.72
C ASP A 114 -7.34 12.25 -2.61
#